data_AF-A0A382X3T7-F1
#
_entry.id   AF-A0A382X3T7-F1
#
_cell.length_a   1.000
_cell.length_b   1.000
_cell.length_c   1.000
_cell.angle_alpha   90.00
_cell.angle_beta   90.00
_cell.angle_gamma   90.00
#
_symmetry.space_group_name_H-M   'P 1'
#
loop_
_entity.id
_entity.type
_entity.pdbx_description
1 polymer ?
#
loop_
_entity_poly.entity_id
_entity_poly.type
_entity_poly.pdbx_seq_one_letter_code
_entity_poly.pdbx_strand_id
1 'polypeptide(L)'
;MTKWARMRRRKERKRAEAEASSAKTEGREVKLTEPENISKNIQHSQEIEKPENIKTPKPNYNNIISKKIFYEHVSVVFIFSVLTVILTFPVILDFASEAAGLENCYDQCHMMWRFWWTDFSLQNGLDFQHTDYIFYPDGTSIGGNLAYFTTFIGFLLVQFLDHVVAWNVIWFLGFVFGGYGCYLLANNFNKNYLSSIIAG
;
A
#
# COMPACT_ATOMS: atom_id res chain seq x y z
N MET A 1 10.06 -29.70 -27.43
CA MET A 1 10.66 -29.35 -26.12
C MET A 1 9.72 -28.43 -25.34
N THR A 2 9.33 -28.81 -24.13
CA THR A 2 8.38 -28.06 -23.29
C THR A 2 8.98 -26.72 -22.80
N LYS A 3 8.13 -25.75 -22.45
CA LYS A 3 8.54 -24.43 -21.92
C LYS A 3 9.50 -24.55 -20.72
N TRP A 4 9.29 -25.60 -19.92
CA TRP A 4 10.12 -25.99 -18.77
C TRP A 4 11.55 -26.39 -19.15
N ALA A 5 11.74 -27.14 -20.25
CA ALA A 5 13.07 -27.54 -20.72
C ALA A 5 13.92 -26.33 -21.17
N ARG A 6 13.28 -25.31 -21.76
CA ARG A 6 13.96 -24.05 -22.15
C ARG A 6 14.39 -23.21 -20.95
N MET A 7 13.57 -23.15 -19.90
CA MET A 7 13.88 -22.43 -18.66
C MET A 7 15.08 -23.06 -17.92
N ARG A 8 15.12 -24.39 -17.83
CA ARG A 8 16.24 -25.10 -17.19
C ARG A 8 17.57 -24.86 -17.90
N ARG A 9 17.60 -25.00 -19.24
CA ARG A 9 18.81 -24.69 -20.04
C ARG A 9 19.29 -23.25 -19.90
N ARG A 10 18.39 -22.27 -19.79
CA ARG A 10 18.77 -20.86 -19.54
C ARG A 10 19.39 -20.66 -18.15
N LYS A 11 18.89 -21.37 -17.14
CA LYS A 11 19.41 -21.31 -15.77
C LYS A 11 20.81 -21.95 -15.68
N GLU A 12 21.01 -23.10 -16.33
CA GLU A 12 22.30 -23.78 -16.40
C GLU A 12 23.35 -22.94 -17.14
N ARG A 13 22.99 -22.30 -18.26
CA ARG A 13 23.91 -21.44 -18.99
C ARG A 13 24.37 -20.22 -18.18
N LYS A 14 23.45 -19.58 -17.44
CA LYS A 14 23.79 -18.46 -16.53
C LYS A 14 24.70 -18.89 -15.39
N ARG A 15 24.57 -20.13 -14.90
CA ARG A 15 25.45 -20.67 -13.85
C ARG A 15 26.86 -20.92 -14.38
N ALA A 16 26.98 -21.50 -15.56
CA ALA A 16 28.27 -21.71 -16.24
C ALA A 16 28.98 -20.37 -16.58
N GLU A 17 28.23 -19.35 -17.02
CA GLU A 17 28.77 -18.01 -17.27
C GLU A 17 29.28 -17.34 -15.96
N ALA A 18 28.60 -17.55 -14.83
CA ALA A 18 29.03 -17.03 -13.52
C ALA A 18 30.26 -17.77 -12.97
N GLU A 19 30.34 -19.10 -13.13
CA GLU A 19 31.50 -19.90 -12.73
C GLU A 19 32.74 -19.56 -13.57
N ALA A 20 32.57 -19.35 -14.89
CA ALA A 20 33.65 -18.88 -15.77
C ALA A 20 34.13 -17.46 -15.42
N SER A 21 33.23 -16.58 -15.02
CA SER A 21 33.57 -15.23 -14.53
C SER A 21 34.36 -15.29 -13.21
N SER A 22 33.99 -16.18 -12.30
CA SER A 22 34.68 -16.38 -11.02
C SER A 22 36.12 -16.89 -11.24
N ALA A 23 36.29 -17.92 -12.07
CA ALA A 23 37.61 -18.49 -12.38
C ALA A 23 38.55 -17.51 -13.08
N LYS A 24 38.00 -16.59 -13.89
CA LYS A 24 38.79 -15.53 -14.56
C LYS A 24 39.27 -14.45 -13.60
N THR A 25 38.63 -14.33 -12.43
CA THR A 25 38.96 -13.33 -11.40
C THR A 25 40.04 -13.85 -10.44
N GLU A 26 40.09 -15.17 -10.19
CA GLU A 26 41.15 -15.80 -9.38
C GLU A 26 42.50 -15.92 -10.11
N GLY A 27 42.53 -15.93 -11.44
CA GLY A 27 43.77 -16.10 -12.23
C GLY A 27 44.66 -14.86 -12.38
N ARG A 28 44.38 -13.75 -11.69
CA ARG A 28 45.12 -12.48 -11.85
C ARG A 28 45.71 -11.99 -10.53
N GLU A 29 46.41 -12.86 -9.80
CA GLU A 29 47.39 -12.42 -8.80
C GLU A 29 48.71 -12.01 -9.49
N VAL A 30 49.05 -10.74 -9.31
CA VAL A 30 50.26 -10.09 -9.83
C VAL A 30 51.45 -10.53 -8.99
N LYS A 31 52.46 -11.13 -9.64
CA LYS A 31 53.80 -11.34 -9.08
C LYS A 31 54.41 -10.00 -8.72
N LEU A 32 54.80 -9.81 -7.45
CA LEU A 32 55.74 -8.78 -7.04
C LEU A 32 56.94 -9.44 -6.33
N THR A 33 58.13 -9.09 -6.80
CA THR A 33 59.45 -9.56 -6.39
C THR A 33 59.95 -8.84 -5.13
N GLU A 34 60.53 -9.58 -4.18
CA GLU A 34 61.49 -9.11 -3.16
C GLU A 34 62.93 -9.48 -3.61
N PRO A 35 64.04 -9.08 -2.95
CA PRO A 35 64.19 -8.29 -1.70
C PRO A 35 65.28 -7.20 -1.71
N GLU A 36 65.32 -6.32 -0.70
CA GLU A 36 66.59 -5.94 -0.05
C GLU A 36 66.43 -5.33 1.35
N ASN A 37 67.36 -5.72 2.22
CA ASN A 37 67.54 -5.36 3.64
C ASN A 37 67.68 -3.85 3.89
N ILE A 38 67.29 -3.38 5.10
CA ILE A 38 68.17 -2.61 6.00
C ILE A 38 67.54 -2.44 7.41
N SER A 39 68.36 -2.83 8.39
CA SER A 39 68.47 -2.45 9.81
C SER A 39 67.28 -2.64 10.77
N LYS A 40 67.47 -3.65 11.63
CA LYS A 40 67.10 -3.66 13.05
C LYS A 40 67.55 -2.36 13.74
N ASN A 41 66.68 -1.73 14.52
CA ASN A 41 67.08 -1.19 15.82
C ASN A 41 65.89 -0.95 16.77
N ILE A 42 65.98 -1.63 17.90
CA ILE A 42 65.66 -1.16 19.25
C ILE A 42 64.18 -1.12 19.63
N GLN A 43 63.78 -2.19 20.31
CA GLN A 43 62.72 -2.23 21.31
C GLN A 43 62.93 -1.11 22.36
N HIS A 44 61.97 -0.19 22.50
CA HIS A 44 61.59 0.31 23.80
C HIS A 44 60.17 0.90 23.80
N SER A 45 59.42 0.53 24.84
CA SER A 45 58.11 1.05 25.27
C SER A 45 56.88 0.69 24.44
N GLN A 46 56.34 -0.49 24.79
CA GLN A 46 54.90 -0.71 24.77
C GLN A 46 54.23 0.23 25.79
N GLU A 47 53.30 1.06 25.33
CA GLU A 47 52.04 1.29 26.03
C GLU A 47 50.94 1.37 24.97
N ILE A 48 50.32 0.22 24.74
CA ILE A 48 49.19 0.05 23.83
C ILE A 48 47.96 0.56 24.59
N GLU A 49 47.62 1.83 24.41
CA GLU A 49 46.28 2.29 24.75
C GLU A 49 45.33 1.79 23.67
N LYS A 50 44.67 0.67 23.98
CA LYS A 50 43.66 0.01 23.16
C LYS A 50 42.55 1.02 22.89
N PRO A 51 42.20 1.37 21.63
CA PRO A 51 41.06 2.24 21.40
C PRO A 51 39.83 1.54 21.97
N GLU A 52 39.26 2.17 22.99
CA GLU A 52 37.99 1.78 23.57
C GLU A 52 36.99 1.71 22.40
N ASN A 53 36.45 0.50 22.19
CA ASN A 53 35.51 0.23 21.13
C ASN A 53 34.25 1.06 21.43
N ILE A 54 34.18 2.26 20.85
CA ILE A 54 32.95 3.03 20.76
C ILE A 54 31.99 2.13 19.99
N LYS A 55 31.16 1.38 20.73
CA LYS A 55 30.02 0.65 20.20
C LYS A 55 29.05 1.70 19.68
N THR A 56 29.29 2.18 18.47
CA THR A 56 28.28 2.92 17.71
C THR A 56 27.04 2.03 17.69
N PRO A 57 25.87 2.51 18.16
CA PRO A 57 24.66 1.71 18.11
C PRO A 57 24.43 1.31 16.66
N LYS A 58 24.46 0.00 16.36
CA LYS A 58 24.23 -0.50 15.01
C LYS A 58 22.88 0.07 14.53
N PRO A 59 22.83 0.81 13.42
CA PRO A 59 21.57 1.37 12.94
C PRO A 59 20.59 0.21 12.74
N ASN A 60 19.42 0.31 13.37
CA ASN A 60 18.38 -0.71 13.24
C ASN A 60 17.81 -0.64 11.81
N TYR A 61 18.45 -1.37 10.91
CA TYR A 61 18.19 -1.37 9.47
C TYR A 61 16.73 -1.70 9.12
N ASN A 62 16.10 -2.56 9.92
CA ASN A 62 14.69 -2.94 9.77
C ASN A 62 13.77 -1.73 9.99
N ASN A 63 14.05 -0.89 10.99
CA ASN A 63 13.25 0.32 11.26
C ASN A 63 13.36 1.35 10.13
N ILE A 64 14.52 1.44 9.48
CA ILE A 64 14.77 2.38 8.38
C ILE A 64 14.00 1.95 7.12
N ILE A 65 14.01 0.64 6.81
CA ILE A 65 13.26 0.09 5.68
C ILE A 65 11.76 0.24 5.90
N SER A 66 11.25 -0.13 7.08
CA SER A 66 9.81 -0.03 7.38
C SER A 66 9.32 1.42 7.31
N LYS A 67 10.12 2.38 7.80
CA LYS A 67 9.80 3.81 7.66
C LYS A 67 9.73 4.23 6.20
N LYS A 68 10.71 3.83 5.37
CA LYS A 68 10.72 4.18 3.95
C LYS A 68 9.48 3.67 3.23
N ILE A 69 9.12 2.40 3.44
CA ILE A 69 7.93 1.78 2.84
C ILE A 69 6.66 2.49 3.32
N PHE A 70 6.58 2.80 4.61
CA PHE A 70 5.45 3.54 5.17
C PHE A 70 5.30 4.92 4.52
N TYR A 71 6.38 5.70 4.41
CA TYR A 71 6.36 7.00 3.74
C TYR A 71 5.98 6.90 2.26
N GLU A 72 6.39 5.82 1.58
CA GLU A 72 5.99 5.57 0.20
C GLU A 72 4.47 5.42 0.07
N HIS A 73 3.85 4.57 0.90
CA HIS A 73 2.40 4.38 0.88
C HIS A 73 1.63 5.65 1.29
N VAL A 74 2.10 6.36 2.33
CA VAL A 74 1.48 7.63 2.75
C VAL A 74 1.57 8.68 1.63
N SER A 75 2.72 8.78 0.95
CA SER A 75 2.89 9.66 -0.20
C SER A 75 1.90 9.34 -1.32
N VAL A 76 1.70 8.06 -1.63
CA VAL A 76 0.78 7.62 -2.69
C VAL A 76 -0.68 7.92 -2.34
N VAL A 77 -1.09 7.62 -1.12
CA VAL A 77 -2.46 7.95 -0.64
C VAL A 77 -2.68 9.46 -0.69
N PHE A 78 -1.69 10.26 -0.32
CA PHE A 78 -1.76 11.72 -0.42
C PHE A 78 -1.90 12.19 -1.87
N ILE A 79 -1.10 11.66 -2.80
CA ILE A 79 -1.19 11.97 -4.23
C ILE A 79 -2.59 11.66 -4.77
N PHE A 80 -3.13 10.47 -4.48
CA PHE A 80 -4.48 10.11 -4.92
C PHE A 80 -5.58 10.93 -4.26
N SER A 81 -5.38 11.36 -3.01
CA SER A 81 -6.31 12.27 -2.34
C SER A 81 -6.35 13.63 -3.05
N VAL A 82 -5.19 14.22 -3.35
CA VAL A 82 -5.12 15.49 -4.09
C VAL A 82 -5.69 15.35 -5.49
N LEU A 83 -5.34 14.27 -6.20
CA LEU A 83 -5.88 13.99 -7.53
C LEU A 83 -7.39 13.83 -7.51
N THR A 84 -7.93 13.14 -6.50
CA THR A 84 -9.37 12.98 -6.30
C THR A 84 -10.03 14.34 -6.10
N VAL A 85 -9.50 15.21 -5.23
CA VAL A 85 -10.02 16.57 -5.03
C VAL A 85 -10.06 17.38 -6.33
N ILE A 86 -9.02 17.28 -7.16
CA ILE A 86 -8.96 17.95 -8.47
C ILE A 86 -10.02 17.39 -9.41
N LEU A 87 -10.14 16.06 -9.48
CA LEU A 87 -11.05 15.37 -10.39
C LEU A 87 -12.52 15.53 -9.99
N THR A 88 -12.80 15.65 -8.70
CA THR A 88 -14.15 15.81 -8.16
C THR A 88 -14.57 17.27 -8.04
N PHE A 89 -13.79 18.23 -8.54
CA PHE A 89 -14.20 19.62 -8.59
C PHE A 89 -15.37 19.82 -9.57
N PRO A 90 -16.48 20.48 -9.21
CA PRO A 90 -16.71 21.29 -8.01
C PRO A 90 -17.37 20.57 -6.82
N VAL A 91 -17.74 19.29 -6.92
CA VAL A 91 -18.48 18.51 -5.90
C VAL A 91 -17.88 18.61 -4.50
N ILE A 92 -16.55 18.71 -4.40
CA ILE A 92 -15.85 18.86 -3.12
C ILE A 92 -16.17 20.18 -2.37
N LEU A 93 -16.66 21.22 -3.06
CA LEU A 93 -17.02 22.50 -2.44
C LEU A 93 -18.31 22.41 -1.63
N ASP A 94 -19.27 21.60 -2.10
CA ASP A 94 -20.58 21.42 -1.47
C ASP A 94 -20.66 20.09 -0.70
N PHE A 95 -19.53 19.61 -0.18
CA PHE A 95 -19.37 18.28 0.41
C PHE A 95 -20.32 17.96 1.59
N ALA A 96 -20.81 18.97 2.31
CA ALA A 96 -21.79 18.77 3.38
C ALA A 96 -23.24 19.04 2.95
N SER A 97 -23.42 19.75 1.83
CA SER A 97 -24.71 20.26 1.37
C SER A 97 -25.34 19.34 0.33
N GLU A 98 -24.53 18.80 -0.58
CA GLU A 98 -24.98 17.99 -1.70
C GLU A 98 -24.30 16.62 -1.69
N ALA A 99 -25.10 15.57 -1.88
CA ALA A 99 -24.59 14.22 -2.03
C ALA A 99 -23.92 14.04 -3.40
N ALA A 100 -22.75 13.41 -3.41
CA ALA A 100 -21.98 13.16 -4.61
C ALA A 100 -22.67 12.09 -5.46
N GLY A 101 -23.06 12.47 -6.69
CA GLY A 101 -23.77 11.57 -7.59
C GLY A 101 -24.52 12.32 -8.69
N LEU A 102 -25.33 11.58 -9.45
CA LEU A 102 -26.22 12.17 -10.44
C LEU A 102 -27.41 12.86 -9.77
N GLU A 103 -27.88 13.94 -10.41
CA GLU A 103 -29.09 14.67 -10.01
C GLU A 103 -30.30 13.71 -9.83
N ASN A 104 -31.20 14.07 -8.92
CA ASN A 104 -32.44 13.35 -8.60
C ASN A 104 -32.34 12.13 -7.68
N CYS A 105 -31.35 12.06 -6.77
CA CYS A 105 -31.46 11.24 -5.56
C CYS A 105 -31.82 9.76 -5.85
N TYR A 106 -31.16 9.16 -6.83
CA TYR A 106 -31.38 7.77 -7.24
C TYR A 106 -30.53 6.81 -6.39
N ASP A 107 -29.45 6.26 -6.96
CA ASP A 107 -28.59 5.28 -6.28
C ASP A 107 -27.97 5.84 -4.99
N GLN A 108 -27.56 7.10 -4.98
CA GLN A 108 -26.97 7.75 -3.79
C GLN A 108 -27.92 7.75 -2.60
N CYS A 109 -29.20 8.04 -2.82
CA CYS A 109 -30.19 8.06 -1.75
C CYS A 109 -30.56 6.65 -1.31
N HIS A 110 -30.56 5.68 -2.21
CA HIS A 110 -30.70 4.29 -1.83
C HIS A 110 -29.53 3.81 -0.95
N MET A 111 -28.30 4.25 -1.21
CA MET A 111 -27.15 3.94 -0.36
C MET A 111 -27.24 4.61 1.01
N MET A 112 -27.60 5.89 1.05
CA MET A 112 -27.83 6.61 2.32
C MET A 112 -28.98 6.00 3.13
N TRP A 113 -30.06 5.59 2.45
CA TRP A 113 -31.19 4.91 3.06
C TRP A 113 -30.77 3.60 3.72
N ARG A 114 -29.81 2.85 3.15
CA ARG A 114 -29.29 1.63 3.80
C ARG A 114 -28.54 1.91 5.10
N PHE A 115 -27.80 3.02 5.15
CA PHE A 115 -27.10 3.43 6.38
C PHE A 115 -28.12 3.73 7.48
N TRP A 116 -29.13 4.54 7.13
CA TRP A 116 -30.25 4.88 8.01
C TRP A 116 -31.02 3.62 8.43
N TRP A 117 -31.38 2.75 7.50
CA TRP A 117 -32.17 1.54 7.77
C TRP A 117 -31.43 0.60 8.73
N THR A 118 -30.12 0.45 8.55
CA THR A 118 -29.29 -0.36 9.45
C THR A 118 -29.31 0.21 10.86
N ASP A 119 -29.12 1.52 11.00
CA ASP A 119 -29.18 2.20 12.30
C ASP A 119 -30.56 2.08 12.95
N PHE A 120 -31.61 2.42 12.18
CA PHE A 120 -33.00 2.40 12.62
C PHE A 120 -33.47 1.00 13.03
N SER A 121 -33.19 -0.02 12.21
CA SER A 121 -33.59 -1.41 12.51
C SER A 121 -32.92 -1.93 13.77
N LEU A 122 -31.62 -1.67 13.96
CA LEU A 122 -30.89 -2.09 15.15
C LEU A 122 -31.40 -1.38 16.42
N GLN A 123 -31.67 -0.07 16.35
CA GLN A 123 -32.20 0.69 17.49
C GLN A 123 -33.62 0.25 17.89
N ASN A 124 -34.43 -0.20 16.92
CA ASN A 124 -35.81 -0.62 17.16
C ASN A 124 -35.98 -2.15 17.32
N GLY A 125 -34.88 -2.92 17.29
CA GLY A 125 -34.93 -4.39 17.40
C GLY A 125 -35.64 -5.08 16.23
N LEU A 126 -35.62 -4.47 15.05
CA LEU A 126 -36.19 -5.02 13.81
C LEU A 126 -35.16 -5.89 13.07
N ASP A 127 -35.63 -6.70 12.14
CA ASP A 127 -34.74 -7.43 11.22
C ASP A 127 -34.10 -6.44 10.23
N PHE A 128 -32.78 -6.27 10.29
CA PHE A 128 -32.08 -5.38 9.39
C PHE A 128 -32.06 -5.89 7.93
N GLN A 129 -32.33 -7.18 7.70
CA GLN A 129 -32.33 -7.79 6.37
C GLN A 129 -33.68 -7.76 5.66
N HIS A 130 -34.75 -7.33 6.34
CA HIS A 130 -36.10 -7.24 5.81
C HIS A 130 -36.71 -5.89 6.14
N THR A 131 -37.32 -5.22 5.18
CA THR A 131 -37.96 -3.91 5.40
C THR A 131 -39.41 -3.91 4.94
N ASP A 132 -40.29 -3.28 5.72
CA ASP A 132 -41.69 -3.04 5.33
C ASP A 132 -41.88 -1.63 4.73
N TYR A 133 -40.82 -0.81 4.72
CA TYR A 133 -40.85 0.55 4.16
C TYR A 133 -40.74 0.57 2.64
N ILE A 134 -40.24 -0.50 2.03
CA ILE A 134 -40.15 -0.68 0.58
C ILE A 134 -41.11 -1.79 0.19
N PHE A 135 -41.92 -1.56 -0.85
CA PHE A 135 -42.98 -2.47 -1.31
C PHE A 135 -44.09 -2.71 -0.26
N TYR A 136 -44.50 -1.67 0.46
CA TYR A 136 -45.66 -1.74 1.34
C TYR A 136 -46.94 -2.18 0.57
N PRO A 137 -47.78 -3.07 1.13
CA PRO A 137 -47.73 -3.64 2.49
C PRO A 137 -46.90 -4.92 2.64
N ASP A 138 -46.45 -5.53 1.54
CA ASP A 138 -45.84 -6.86 1.56
C ASP A 138 -44.38 -6.84 2.07
N GLY A 139 -43.71 -5.69 1.96
CA GLY A 139 -42.31 -5.54 2.34
C GLY A 139 -41.36 -6.29 1.40
N THR A 140 -40.07 -6.32 1.73
CA THR A 140 -39.09 -7.11 0.97
C THR A 140 -37.83 -7.45 1.77
N SER A 141 -37.24 -8.60 1.46
CA SER A 141 -35.91 -8.95 1.95
C SER A 141 -34.85 -8.24 1.12
N ILE A 142 -34.05 -7.41 1.79
CA ILE A 142 -32.95 -6.65 1.21
C ILE A 142 -31.59 -7.29 1.46
N GLY A 143 -31.53 -8.38 2.25
CA GLY A 143 -30.29 -9.04 2.65
C GLY A 143 -29.38 -9.47 1.49
N GLY A 144 -29.93 -9.88 0.34
CA GLY A 144 -29.14 -10.24 -0.85
C GLY A 144 -28.63 -9.03 -1.67
N ASN A 145 -29.23 -7.86 -1.47
CA ASN A 145 -28.92 -6.63 -2.19
C ASN A 145 -28.06 -5.65 -1.35
N LEU A 146 -27.98 -5.87 -0.04
CA LEU A 146 -27.18 -5.07 0.88
C LEU A 146 -25.70 -5.15 0.52
N ALA A 147 -25.10 -3.98 0.26
CA ALA A 147 -23.66 -3.86 0.20
C ALA A 147 -23.11 -3.82 1.63
N TYR A 148 -22.97 -4.99 2.27
CA TYR A 148 -22.64 -5.12 3.70
C TYR A 148 -21.43 -4.30 4.12
N PHE A 149 -20.35 -4.33 3.34
CA PHE A 149 -19.12 -3.60 3.67
C PHE A 149 -19.35 -2.08 3.73
N THR A 150 -19.89 -1.49 2.67
CA THR A 150 -20.12 -0.04 2.63
C THR A 150 -21.25 0.38 3.57
N THR A 151 -22.28 -0.46 3.74
CA THR A 151 -23.39 -0.21 4.67
C THR A 151 -22.91 -0.21 6.11
N PHE A 152 -22.03 -1.13 6.48
CA PHE A 152 -21.45 -1.19 7.82
C PHE A 152 -20.56 0.03 8.10
N ILE A 153 -19.69 0.42 7.16
CA ILE A 153 -18.89 1.65 7.30
C ILE A 153 -19.80 2.88 7.38
N GLY A 154 -20.84 2.96 6.55
CA GLY A 154 -21.82 4.05 6.57
C GLY A 154 -22.58 4.12 7.89
N PHE A 155 -23.05 2.99 8.41
CA PHE A 155 -23.67 2.90 9.73
C PHE A 155 -22.75 3.45 10.83
N LEU A 156 -21.46 3.08 10.84
CA LEU A 156 -20.49 3.61 11.81
C LEU A 156 -20.26 5.12 11.67
N LEU A 157 -20.22 5.63 10.44
CA LEU A 157 -20.02 7.06 10.18
C LEU A 157 -21.23 7.90 10.58
N VAL A 158 -22.45 7.41 10.32
CA VAL A 158 -23.70 8.12 10.63
C VAL A 158 -23.92 8.32 12.14
N GLN A 159 -23.24 7.55 13.01
CA GLN A 159 -23.24 7.81 14.46
C GLN A 159 -22.59 9.15 14.85
N PHE A 160 -21.75 9.72 13.97
CA PHE A 160 -20.99 10.94 14.24
C PHE A 160 -21.21 12.04 13.20
N LEU A 161 -21.74 11.69 12.03
CA LEU A 161 -21.84 12.55 10.85
C LEU A 161 -23.25 12.48 10.25
N ASP A 162 -23.64 13.52 9.52
CA ASP A 162 -24.86 13.48 8.72
C ASP A 162 -24.76 12.46 7.57
N HIS A 163 -25.91 11.94 7.13
CA HIS A 163 -26.00 10.94 6.07
C HIS A 163 -25.32 11.38 4.77
N VAL A 164 -25.45 12.67 4.41
CA VAL A 164 -24.82 13.25 3.22
C VAL A 164 -23.30 13.22 3.34
N VAL A 165 -22.78 13.68 4.48
CA VAL A 165 -21.34 13.69 4.77
C VAL A 165 -20.78 12.27 4.79
N ALA A 166 -21.47 11.32 5.45
CA ALA A 166 -21.07 9.92 5.50
C ALA A 166 -20.99 9.28 4.10
N TRP A 167 -21.99 9.53 3.24
CA TRP A 167 -21.97 9.08 1.84
C TRP A 167 -20.79 9.68 1.08
N ASN A 168 -20.59 10.99 1.17
CA ASN A 168 -19.52 11.68 0.45
C ASN A 168 -18.13 11.23 0.91
N VAL A 169 -17.95 10.91 2.19
CA VAL A 169 -16.71 10.32 2.73
C VAL A 169 -16.45 8.95 2.09
N ILE A 170 -17.44 8.05 2.08
CA ILE A 170 -17.28 6.71 1.49
C ILE A 170 -17.00 6.82 -0.01
N TRP A 171 -17.74 7.67 -0.71
CA TRP A 171 -17.57 7.93 -2.13
C TRP A 171 -16.16 8.45 -2.45
N PHE A 172 -15.69 9.46 -1.72
CA PHE A 172 -14.35 10.04 -1.87
C PHE A 172 -13.24 9.01 -1.59
N LEU A 173 -13.36 8.28 -0.48
CA LEU A 173 -12.41 7.22 -0.12
C LEU A 173 -12.41 6.08 -1.14
N GLY A 174 -13.53 5.83 -1.82
CA GLY A 174 -13.63 4.88 -2.93
C GLY A 174 -12.66 5.21 -4.07
N PHE A 175 -12.55 6.49 -4.46
CA PHE A 175 -11.57 6.91 -5.48
C PHE A 175 -10.14 6.77 -4.98
N VAL A 176 -9.86 7.26 -3.75
CA VAL A 176 -8.50 7.22 -3.18
C VAL A 176 -8.00 5.79 -3.03
N PHE A 177 -8.80 4.91 -2.44
CA PHE A 177 -8.43 3.51 -2.25
C PHE A 177 -8.50 2.69 -3.54
N GLY A 178 -9.34 3.08 -4.51
CA GLY A 178 -9.34 2.51 -5.85
C GLY A 178 -8.01 2.73 -6.57
N GLY A 179 -7.56 3.98 -6.65
CA GLY A 179 -6.26 4.34 -7.24
C GLY A 179 -5.09 3.70 -6.47
N TYR A 180 -5.14 3.76 -5.13
CA TYR A 180 -4.14 3.11 -4.28
C TYR A 180 -4.08 1.58 -4.49
N GLY A 181 -5.22 0.92 -4.64
CA GLY A 181 -5.30 -0.51 -4.92
C GLY A 181 -4.65 -0.87 -6.27
N CYS A 182 -4.88 -0.06 -7.29
CA CYS A 182 -4.25 -0.23 -8.59
C CYS A 182 -2.73 0.04 -8.53
N TYR A 183 -2.29 1.06 -7.78
CA TYR A 183 -0.88 1.29 -7.49
C TYR A 183 -0.23 0.07 -6.83
N LEU A 184 -0.86 -0.52 -5.80
CA LEU A 184 -0.32 -1.71 -5.14
C LEU A 184 -0.20 -2.89 -6.10
N LEU A 185 -1.22 -3.09 -6.94
CA LEU A 185 -1.22 -4.12 -7.97
C LEU A 185 -0.05 -3.92 -8.96
N ALA A 186 0.12 -2.71 -9.49
CA ALA A 186 1.19 -2.39 -10.43
C ALA A 186 2.58 -2.50 -9.79
N ASN A 187 2.73 -2.05 -8.54
CA ASN A 187 4.00 -2.09 -7.81
C ASN A 187 4.42 -3.53 -7.51
N ASN A 188 3.46 -4.42 -7.29
CA ASN A 188 3.74 -5.85 -7.11
C ASN A 188 4.40 -6.49 -8.34
N PHE A 189 4.07 -6.04 -9.56
CA PHE A 189 4.67 -6.56 -10.80
C PHE A 189 5.95 -5.83 -11.21
N ASN A 190 5.90 -4.49 -11.28
CA ASN A 190 6.98 -3.69 -11.86
C ASN A 190 8.02 -3.22 -10.85
N LYS A 191 7.68 -3.21 -9.54
CA LYS A 191 8.53 -2.71 -8.44
C LYS A 191 9.10 -1.31 -8.71
N ASN A 192 8.37 -0.51 -9.48
CA ASN A 192 8.73 0.85 -9.85
C ASN A 192 7.65 1.81 -9.38
N TYR A 193 8.05 2.73 -8.50
CA TYR A 193 7.16 3.71 -7.88
C TYR A 193 6.37 4.53 -8.91
N LEU A 194 7.04 5.14 -9.89
CA LEU A 194 6.42 6.07 -10.84
C LEU A 194 5.47 5.35 -11.80
N SER A 195 5.89 4.22 -12.35
CA SER A 195 5.03 3.42 -13.24
C SER A 195 3.78 2.93 -12.52
N SER A 196 3.88 2.66 -11.23
CA SER A 196 2.76 2.19 -10.42
C SER A 196 1.79 3.33 -10.09
N ILE A 197 2.29 4.55 -9.86
CA ILE A 197 1.44 5.72 -9.65
C ILE A 197 0.67 6.06 -10.92
N ILE A 198 1.30 5.99 -12.10
CA ILE A 198 0.63 6.29 -13.37
C ILE A 198 -0.45 5.24 -13.70
N ALA A 199 -0.27 4.01 -13.22
CA ALA A 199 -1.23 2.94 -13.44
C ALA A 199 -2.49 3.07 -12.58
N GLY A 200 -2.37 3.62 -11.38
CA GLY A 200 -3.49 3.87 -10.48
C GLY A 200 -4.12 5.24 -10.72
#